data_AF-A0A7R9I5M1-F1
#
_entry.id   AF-A0A7R9I5M1-F1
#
_cell.length_a   1.000
_cell.length_b   1.000
_cell.length_c   1.000
_cell.angle_alpha   90.00
_cell.angle_beta   90.00
_cell.angle_gamma   90.00
#
_symmetry.space_group_name_H-M   'P 1'
#
loop_
_entity.id
_entity.type
_entity.pdbx_description
1 polymer ?
#
loop_
_entity_poly.entity_id
_entity_poly.type
_entity_poly.pdbx_seq_one_letter_code
_entity_poly.pdbx_strand_id
1 'polypeptide(L)'
;MLCHDGPLLYESLEEKSILCFIFMKADEDVEWKLLKPEIFATIMDFFSSGLPILTEDSPPSDTGINENDDETVQMIKELLDTRIRPTVQEDGGDIVFISFDDGIVKLKMQGSCTGCPSSVVTLKNGVQNMLQFYIPEVCHISI
;
A
#
# COMPACT_ATOMS: atom_id res chain seq x y z
N MET A 1 16.78 -38.27 -55.12
CA MET A 1 17.15 -36.94 -54.59
C MET A 1 16.16 -36.64 -53.45
N LEU A 2 16.50 -37.11 -52.25
CA LEU A 2 16.79 -36.29 -51.05
C LEU A 2 15.49 -35.79 -50.38
N CYS A 3 14.98 -36.50 -49.36
CA CYS A 3 15.29 -36.37 -47.92
C CYS A 3 14.33 -35.39 -47.22
N HIS A 4 13.35 -35.94 -46.50
CA HIS A 4 12.51 -35.32 -45.46
C HIS A 4 12.28 -36.45 -44.44
N ASP A 5 12.44 -36.36 -43.13
CA ASP A 5 12.88 -35.30 -42.22
C ASP A 5 13.45 -36.04 -40.99
N GLY A 6 14.51 -35.48 -40.41
CA GLY A 6 14.94 -35.84 -39.06
C GLY A 6 14.11 -35.11 -37.99
N PRO A 7 14.09 -35.60 -36.75
CA PRO A 7 13.11 -35.22 -35.73
C PRO A 7 13.54 -33.95 -35.00
N LEU A 8 12.63 -32.98 -34.87
CA LEU A 8 12.81 -31.84 -33.97
C LEU A 8 11.63 -31.75 -33.02
N LEU A 9 11.85 -32.32 -31.83
CA LEU A 9 11.60 -31.69 -30.54
C LEU A 9 10.42 -30.70 -30.50
N TYR A 10 9.19 -31.21 -30.37
CA TYR A 10 8.06 -30.38 -29.94
C TYR A 10 7.21 -31.02 -28.83
N GLU A 11 7.52 -32.24 -28.40
CA GLU A 11 6.93 -32.83 -27.19
C GLU A 11 7.56 -32.22 -25.93
N SER A 12 7.06 -31.08 -25.47
CA SER A 12 7.12 -30.65 -24.04
C SER A 12 6.61 -29.19 -23.86
N LEU A 13 5.46 -28.81 -24.42
CA LEU A 13 4.87 -27.48 -24.13
C LEU A 13 3.35 -27.46 -23.91
N GLU A 14 2.66 -28.59 -23.86
CA GLU A 14 1.22 -28.63 -23.55
C GLU A 14 0.88 -28.94 -22.09
N GLU A 15 1.81 -29.47 -21.28
CA GLU A 15 1.51 -29.79 -19.87
C GLU A 15 1.70 -28.60 -18.91
N LYS A 16 2.48 -27.57 -19.28
CA LYS A 16 2.71 -26.40 -18.40
C LYS A 16 1.57 -25.37 -18.42
N SER A 17 0.71 -25.38 -19.44
CA SER A 17 -0.48 -24.50 -19.50
C SER A 17 -1.65 -25.04 -18.67
N ILE A 18 -1.73 -26.35 -18.46
CA ILE A 18 -2.85 -26.96 -17.73
C ILE A 18 -2.74 -26.66 -16.22
N LEU A 19 -1.52 -26.59 -15.68
CA LEU A 19 -1.30 -26.23 -14.28
C LEU A 19 -1.72 -24.78 -13.95
N CYS A 20 -1.67 -23.86 -14.92
CA CYS A 20 -2.19 -22.49 -14.74
C CYS A 20 -3.73 -22.46 -14.73
N PHE A 21 -4.38 -23.36 -15.48
CA PHE A 21 -5.84 -23.51 -15.48
C PHE A 21 -6.38 -24.21 -14.22
N ILE A 22 -5.63 -25.14 -13.62
CA ILE A 22 -6.08 -25.88 -12.44
C ILE A 22 -6.06 -25.01 -11.16
N PHE A 23 -5.23 -23.96 -11.09
CA PHE A 23 -5.21 -23.05 -9.93
C PHE A 23 -6.35 -22.01 -9.90
N MET A 24 -7.13 -21.88 -10.98
CA MET A 24 -8.26 -20.93 -11.07
C MET A 24 -9.65 -21.58 -10.88
N LYS A 25 -9.72 -22.87 -10.51
CA LYS A 25 -10.97 -23.58 -10.23
C LYS A 25 -11.01 -24.15 -8.79
N ALA A 26 -10.69 -23.30 -7.83
CA ALA A 26 -11.04 -23.45 -6.41
C ALA A 26 -11.20 -22.02 -5.89
N ASP A 27 -12.38 -21.47 -5.61
CA ASP A 27 -13.65 -22.04 -5.22
C ASP A 27 -14.71 -21.00 -5.64
N GLU A 28 -15.35 -21.18 -6.80
CA GLU A 28 -16.34 -20.22 -7.31
C GLU A 28 -17.72 -20.38 -6.64
N ASP A 29 -17.88 -21.36 -5.75
CA ASP A 29 -19.17 -21.76 -5.19
C ASP A 29 -19.17 -21.87 -3.65
N VAL A 30 -18.28 -21.17 -2.94
CA VAL A 30 -18.50 -21.00 -1.49
C VAL A 30 -19.63 -19.99 -1.29
N GLU A 31 -20.85 -20.52 -1.14
CA GLU A 31 -22.03 -19.71 -0.86
C GLU A 31 -21.78 -18.92 0.45
N TRP A 32 -21.77 -17.60 0.37
CA TRP A 32 -21.53 -16.68 1.50
C TRP A 32 -22.33 -17.03 2.76
N LYS A 33 -23.50 -17.66 2.59
CA LYS A 33 -24.33 -18.18 3.70
C LYS A 33 -23.62 -19.20 4.58
N LEU A 34 -22.72 -20.00 4.01
CA LEU A 34 -21.96 -21.04 4.71
C LEU A 34 -20.72 -20.47 5.41
N LEU A 35 -20.08 -19.44 4.82
CA LEU A 35 -18.93 -18.76 5.43
C LEU A 35 -19.31 -17.79 6.54
N LYS A 36 -20.45 -17.13 6.39
CA LYS A 36 -20.92 -16.09 7.32
C LYS A 36 -20.90 -16.53 8.79
N PRO A 37 -21.45 -17.70 9.19
CA PRO A 37 -21.43 -18.10 10.60
C PRO A 37 -20.01 -18.33 11.14
N GLU A 38 -19.13 -18.98 10.38
CA GLU A 38 -17.75 -19.27 10.83
C GLU A 38 -16.89 -18.01 10.93
N ILE A 39 -16.97 -17.13 9.92
CA ILE A 39 -16.28 -15.83 9.93
C ILE A 39 -16.78 -14.99 11.10
N PHE A 40 -18.09 -14.94 11.31
CA PHE A 40 -18.68 -14.16 12.39
C PHE A 40 -18.32 -14.71 13.77
N ALA A 41 -18.32 -16.04 13.93
CA ALA A 41 -17.90 -16.69 15.18
C ALA A 41 -16.43 -16.36 15.50
N THR A 42 -15.55 -16.44 14.51
CA THR A 42 -14.12 -16.11 14.68
C THR A 42 -13.91 -14.64 15.05
N ILE A 43 -14.62 -13.73 14.39
CA ILE A 43 -14.57 -12.29 14.70
C ILE A 43 -15.11 -12.03 16.12
N MET A 44 -16.26 -12.60 16.47
CA MET A 44 -16.87 -12.47 17.81
C MET A 44 -15.99 -13.05 18.93
N ASP A 45 -15.34 -14.19 18.69
CA ASP A 45 -14.39 -14.80 19.62
C ASP A 45 -13.19 -13.87 19.86
N PHE A 46 -12.64 -13.29 18.79
CA PHE A 46 -11.59 -12.27 18.91
C PHE A 46 -12.05 -11.04 19.73
N PHE A 47 -13.22 -10.47 19.44
CA PHE A 47 -13.75 -9.35 20.21
C PHE A 47 -14.03 -9.71 21.69
N SER A 48 -14.41 -10.96 21.97
CA SER A 48 -14.68 -11.45 23.33
C SER A 48 -13.40 -11.84 24.08
N SER A 49 -12.33 -12.16 23.37
CA SER A 49 -11.03 -12.55 23.93
C SER A 49 -10.33 -11.43 24.69
N GLY A 50 -10.78 -10.18 24.51
CA GLY A 50 -10.18 -9.01 25.14
C GLY A 50 -8.76 -8.72 24.66
N LEU A 51 -8.31 -9.38 23.58
CA LEU A 51 -7.04 -9.07 22.93
C LEU A 51 -7.08 -7.64 22.39
N PRO A 52 -5.96 -6.89 22.47
CA PRO A 52 -5.90 -5.55 21.91
C PRO A 52 -6.23 -5.61 20.41
N ILE A 53 -7.31 -4.94 20.04
CA ILE A 53 -7.81 -4.88 18.65
C ILE A 53 -6.82 -4.11 17.77
N LEU A 54 -6.06 -3.20 18.39
CA LEU A 54 -4.93 -2.48 17.83
C LEU A 54 -3.72 -2.72 18.74
N THR A 55 -2.72 -3.42 18.24
CA THR A 55 -1.37 -3.30 18.80
C THR A 55 -0.86 -1.95 18.33
N GLU A 56 -0.66 -1.01 19.24
CA GLU A 56 0.03 0.25 18.96
C GLU A 56 1.52 -0.02 18.70
N ASP A 57 1.84 -0.78 17.64
CA ASP A 57 3.07 -0.60 16.88
C ASP A 57 2.89 0.65 16.01
N SER A 58 2.52 1.76 16.65
CA SER A 58 2.72 3.07 16.07
C SER A 58 4.23 3.30 16.15
N PRO A 59 4.99 3.30 15.02
CA PRO A 59 6.23 4.06 15.03
C PRO A 59 5.89 5.46 15.56
N PRO A 60 6.79 6.15 16.27
CA PRO A 60 6.51 7.47 16.81
C PRO A 60 5.90 8.32 15.69
N SER A 61 4.57 8.47 15.75
CA SER A 61 3.83 9.19 14.74
C SER A 61 3.99 10.62 15.18
N ASP A 62 5.16 11.18 14.84
CA ASP A 62 5.42 12.60 14.96
C ASP A 62 4.61 13.37 13.90
N THR A 63 3.40 12.92 13.60
CA THR A 63 2.45 13.57 12.71
C THR A 63 1.71 14.68 13.45
N GLY A 64 1.72 14.65 14.79
CA GLY A 64 1.27 15.77 15.62
C GLY A 64 2.21 16.96 15.52
N ILE A 65 1.65 18.15 15.37
CA ILE A 65 2.41 19.41 15.43
C ILE A 65 2.90 19.61 16.86
N ASN A 66 4.21 19.66 17.08
CA ASN A 66 4.82 19.95 18.39
C ASN A 66 5.34 21.39 18.43
N GLU A 67 5.25 22.02 19.61
CA GLU A 67 5.68 23.40 19.85
C GLU A 67 7.19 23.61 19.64
N ASN A 68 7.98 22.52 19.75
CA ASN A 68 9.43 22.53 19.57
C ASN A 68 9.87 22.18 18.15
N ASP A 69 8.92 21.90 17.24
CA ASP A 69 9.25 21.64 15.84
C ASP A 69 9.71 22.92 15.15
N ASP A 70 10.63 22.77 14.21
CA ASP A 70 11.02 23.85 13.31
C ASP A 70 9.78 24.40 12.56
N GLU A 71 9.75 25.70 12.28
CA GLU A 71 8.61 26.34 11.60
C GLU A 71 8.28 25.64 10.27
N THR A 72 9.31 25.20 9.53
CA THR A 72 9.12 24.44 8.29
C THR A 72 8.46 23.08 8.55
N VAL A 73 8.83 22.39 9.63
CA VAL A 73 8.23 21.09 10.00
C VAL A 73 6.77 21.27 10.38
N GLN A 74 6.43 22.33 11.13
CA GLN A 74 5.03 22.62 11.48
C GLN A 74 4.18 22.87 10.22
N MET A 75 4.70 23.66 9.27
CA MET A 75 4.02 23.89 7.99
C MET A 75 3.82 22.59 7.18
N ILE A 76 4.84 21.71 7.15
CA ILE A 76 4.72 20.40 6.48
C ILE A 76 3.61 19.57 7.14
N LYS A 77 3.61 19.45 8.47
CA LYS A 77 2.61 18.69 9.22
C LYS A 77 1.20 19.25 9.01
N GLU A 78 1.03 20.57 9.02
CA GLU A 78 -0.26 21.23 8.77
C GLU A 78 -0.76 20.98 7.33
N LEU A 79 0.10 21.11 6.33
CA LEU A 79 -0.29 20.86 4.94
C LEU A 79 -0.66 19.40 4.70
N LEU A 80 0.09 18.48 5.32
CA LEU A 80 -0.22 17.06 5.28
C LEU A 80 -1.62 16.80 5.85
N ASP A 81 -1.92 17.32 7.03
CA ASP A 81 -3.18 17.07 7.73
C ASP A 81 -4.39 17.73 7.05
N THR A 82 -4.24 18.97 6.59
CA THR A 82 -5.37 19.77 6.09
C THR A 82 -5.72 19.52 4.62
N ARG A 83 -4.78 19.02 3.80
CA ARG A 83 -4.95 18.91 2.34
C ARG A 83 -4.64 17.52 1.80
N ILE A 84 -3.50 16.96 2.18
CA ILE A 84 -2.98 15.74 1.53
C ILE A 84 -3.62 14.49 2.11
N ARG A 85 -3.61 14.32 3.44
CA ARG A 85 -4.18 13.15 4.10
C ARG A 85 -5.66 12.92 3.77
N PRO A 86 -6.55 13.94 3.75
CA PRO A 86 -7.95 13.73 3.36
C PRO A 86 -8.07 13.08 1.98
N THR A 87 -7.32 13.60 1.00
CA THR A 87 -7.34 13.06 -0.38
C THR A 87 -6.79 11.63 -0.44
N VAL A 88 -5.73 11.33 0.33
CA VAL A 88 -5.14 9.98 0.34
C VAL A 88 -6.05 8.96 1.06
N GLN A 89 -6.74 9.41 2.11
CA GLN A 89 -7.67 8.58 2.86
C GLN A 89 -8.95 8.29 2.07
N GLU A 90 -9.39 9.20 1.20
CA GLU A 90 -10.47 8.93 0.23
C GLU A 90 -10.12 7.76 -0.71
N ASP A 91 -8.84 7.63 -1.09
CA ASP A 91 -8.32 6.51 -1.89
C ASP A 91 -8.02 5.24 -1.05
N GLY A 92 -8.28 5.28 0.27
CA GLY A 92 -8.04 4.17 1.20
C GLY A 92 -6.58 4.00 1.64
N GLY A 93 -5.77 5.05 1.55
CA GLY A 93 -4.40 5.10 2.07
C GLY A 93 -4.25 5.98 3.32
N ASP A 94 -3.04 6.08 3.84
CA ASP A 94 -2.64 7.16 4.76
C ASP A 94 -1.17 7.53 4.50
N ILE A 95 -0.78 8.73 4.95
CA ILE A 95 0.60 9.21 4.90
C ILE A 95 1.00 9.69 6.29
N VAL A 96 2.15 9.19 6.75
CA VAL A 96 2.74 9.52 8.05
C VAL A 96 4.03 10.30 7.83
N PHE A 97 4.18 11.44 8.51
CA PHE A 97 5.43 12.19 8.53
C PHE A 97 6.46 11.48 9.42
N ILE A 98 7.70 11.35 8.94
CA ILE A 98 8.79 10.69 9.68
C ILE A 98 9.86 11.69 10.09
N SER A 99 10.35 12.50 9.16
CA SER A 99 11.38 13.51 9.43
C SER A 99 11.54 14.48 8.27
N PHE A 100 12.15 15.64 8.53
CA PHE A 100 12.60 16.57 7.51
C PHE A 100 14.06 16.95 7.77
N ASP A 101 14.93 16.78 6.78
CA ASP A 101 16.36 17.07 6.87
C ASP A 101 16.91 17.47 5.49
N ASP A 102 17.72 18.53 5.42
CA ASP A 102 18.37 19.03 4.19
C ASP A 102 17.42 19.18 2.98
N GLY A 103 16.19 19.65 3.22
CA GLY A 103 15.17 19.80 2.17
C GLY A 103 14.53 18.49 1.72
N ILE A 104 14.80 17.36 2.40
CA ILE A 104 14.21 16.06 2.09
C ILE A 104 13.17 15.70 3.16
N VAL A 105 11.91 15.56 2.72
CA VAL A 105 10.82 15.08 3.57
C VAL A 105 10.75 13.56 3.50
N LYS A 106 10.89 12.87 4.64
CA LYS A 106 10.64 11.43 4.74
C LYS A 106 9.21 11.19 5.18
N LEU A 107 8.49 10.45 4.36
CA LEU A 107 7.10 10.06 4.56
C LEU A 107 7.02 8.54 4.57
N LYS A 108 6.02 8.00 5.25
CA LYS A 108 5.65 6.58 5.17
C LYS A 108 4.24 6.48 4.63
N MET A 109 4.06 5.76 3.53
CA MET A 109 2.74 5.45 2.98
C MET A 109 2.16 4.19 3.64
N GLN A 110 0.84 4.20 3.84
CA GLN A 110 0.07 3.08 4.37
C GLN A 110 -1.19 2.87 3.52
N GLY A 111 -1.78 1.67 3.61
CA GLY A 111 -3.05 1.32 2.95
C GLY A 111 -2.93 1.03 1.45
N SER A 112 -3.97 1.35 0.70
CA SER A 112 -4.12 0.98 -0.73
C SER A 112 -2.96 1.45 -1.62
N CYS A 113 -2.27 2.52 -1.23
CA CYS A 113 -1.22 3.12 -2.04
C CYS A 113 0.12 2.38 -1.99
N THR A 114 0.34 1.41 -1.09
CA THR A 114 1.64 0.72 -0.95
C THR A 114 1.81 -0.47 -1.89
N GLY A 115 0.73 -1.04 -2.41
CA GLY A 115 0.76 -2.32 -3.15
C GLY A 115 0.95 -2.20 -4.67
N CYS A 116 0.78 -1.01 -5.25
CA CYS A 116 0.81 -0.80 -6.69
C CYS A 116 1.91 0.20 -7.10
N PRO A 117 2.95 -0.22 -7.85
CA PRO A 117 4.09 0.65 -8.15
C PRO A 117 3.72 1.90 -8.95
N SER A 118 2.71 1.83 -9.83
CA SER A 118 2.23 3.00 -10.58
C SER A 118 1.50 4.01 -9.69
N SER A 119 0.77 3.54 -8.69
CA SER A 119 0.04 4.40 -7.74
C SER A 119 1.02 5.09 -6.79
N VAL A 120 2.05 4.36 -6.32
CA VAL A 120 3.13 4.95 -5.50
C VAL A 120 3.81 6.10 -6.22
N VAL A 121 4.22 5.92 -7.48
CA VAL A 121 4.92 6.96 -8.25
C VAL A 121 4.03 8.18 -8.49
N THR A 122 2.78 7.96 -8.89
CA THR A 122 1.82 9.06 -9.13
C THR A 122 1.58 9.85 -7.85
N LEU A 123 1.30 9.16 -6.74
CA LEU A 123 1.03 9.82 -5.47
C LEU A 123 2.26 10.53 -4.92
N LYS A 124 3.44 9.90 -5.03
CA LYS A 124 4.73 10.52 -4.68
C LYS A 124 4.90 11.85 -5.40
N ASN A 125 4.71 11.86 -6.73
CA ASN A 125 4.89 13.07 -7.52
C ASN A 125 3.85 14.15 -7.16
N GLY A 126 2.58 13.76 -6.94
CA GLY A 126 1.53 14.70 -6.52
C GLY A 126 1.83 15.36 -5.19
N VAL A 127 2.19 14.55 -4.18
CA VAL A 127 2.55 15.03 -2.83
C VAL A 127 3.79 15.91 -2.87
N GLN A 128 4.83 15.50 -3.62
CA GLN A 128 6.05 16.29 -3.77
C GLN A 128 5.76 17.66 -4.38
N ASN A 129 4.99 17.71 -5.47
CA ASN A 129 4.66 18.96 -6.14
C ASN A 129 3.84 19.90 -5.23
N MET A 130 2.92 19.35 -4.45
CA MET A 130 2.16 20.15 -3.47
C MET A 130 3.06 20.71 -2.38
N LEU A 131 3.94 19.89 -1.79
CA LEU A 131 4.86 20.34 -0.75
C LEU A 131 5.81 21.44 -1.28
N GLN A 132 6.42 21.23 -2.46
CA GLN A 132 7.32 22.21 -3.09
C GLN A 132 6.63 23.53 -3.43
N PHE A 133 5.33 23.48 -3.79
CA PHE A 133 4.57 24.68 -4.12
C PHE A 133 4.28 25.56 -2.90
N TYR A 134 3.96 24.94 -1.76
CA TYR A 134 3.62 25.66 -0.53
C TYR A 134 4.84 25.93 0.37
N ILE A 135 5.88 25.10 0.27
CA ILE A 135 7.06 25.11 1.15
C ILE A 135 8.31 24.99 0.26
N PRO A 136 8.88 26.11 -0.21
CA PRO A 136 9.99 26.12 -1.16
C PRO A 136 11.29 25.52 -0.61
N GLU A 137 11.39 25.34 0.71
CA GLU A 137 12.48 24.64 1.39
C GLU A 137 12.48 23.13 1.12
N VAL A 138 11.35 22.57 0.69
CA VAL A 138 11.26 21.17 0.29
C VAL A 138 11.85 20.99 -1.10
N CYS A 139 12.89 20.19 -1.22
CA CYS A 139 13.54 19.82 -2.49
C CYS A 139 13.08 18.45 -2.99
N HIS A 140 12.90 17.47 -2.09
CA HIS A 140 12.55 16.10 -2.48
C HIS A 140 11.74 15.37 -1.40
N ILE A 141 11.03 14.30 -1.79
CA ILE A 141 10.39 13.39 -0.85
C ILE A 141 10.93 11.95 -0.97
N SER A 142 11.10 11.30 0.17
CA SER A 142 11.42 9.86 0.28
C SER A 142 10.23 9.12 0.90
N ILE A 143 9.90 7.94 0.37
CA ILE A 143 8.83 7.05 0.85
C ILE A 143 9.47 5.75 1.37
#